data_AF-M5G899-F1
#
_entry.id   AF-M5G899-F1
#
_cell.length_a   1.000
_cell.length_b   1.000
_cell.length_c   1.000
_cell.angle_alpha   90.00
_cell.angle_beta   90.00
_cell.angle_gamma   90.00
#
_symmetry.space_group_name_H-M   'P 1'
#
loop_
_entity.id
_entity.type
_entity.pdbx_description
1 polymer ?
#
loop_
_entity_poly.entity_id
_entity_poly.type
_entity_poly.pdbx_seq_one_letter_code
_entity_poly.pdbx_strand_id
1 'polypeptide(L)'
;MQGYTPYQQELLKLAEQLMHSEMANNDPSHDVFHVLRVRKTAIRLADSLAHSTALNIWMVDMAALLHDINDHKYATSTSGTVGLKEIYERMSRDDAAQLEWILERVSWSKEKRRREEGTWGELEEACVELHCVQDADRLDAIGAFGIMRCAAFSAVTKRPLYAEGRNDTAIAHFHEKLLNIAGSLKTELGTQLGIRRHQVMLDFLASVDDEVKDINLS
;
A
#
# COMPACT_ATOMS: atom_id res chain seq x y z
N MET A 1 -15.74 -14.02 -11.30
CA MET A 1 -14.41 -14.68 -11.42
C MET A 1 -13.72 -14.03 -12.60
N GLN A 2 -12.59 -13.37 -12.38
CA GLN A 2 -11.79 -12.82 -13.48
C GLN A 2 -11.43 -13.96 -14.44
N GLY A 3 -11.61 -13.71 -15.74
CA GLY A 3 -11.38 -14.68 -16.81
C GLY A 3 -9.89 -14.91 -17.09
N TYR A 4 -9.09 -15.17 -16.05
CA TYR A 4 -7.66 -15.44 -16.18
C TYR A 4 -7.42 -16.78 -16.87
N THR A 5 -6.42 -16.80 -17.74
CA THR A 5 -5.97 -18.03 -18.40
C THR A 5 -5.36 -19.01 -17.37
N PRO A 6 -5.27 -20.32 -17.68
CA PRO A 6 -4.62 -21.28 -16.79
C PRO A 6 -3.19 -20.87 -16.39
N TYR A 7 -2.44 -20.30 -17.33
CA TYR A 7 -1.11 -19.75 -17.11
C TYR A 7 -1.10 -18.62 -16.07
N GLN A 8 -1.99 -17.66 -16.21
CA GLN A 8 -2.13 -16.54 -15.27
C GLN A 8 -2.55 -17.01 -13.87
N GLN A 9 -3.43 -18.02 -13.80
CA GLN A 9 -3.85 -18.61 -12.53
C GLN A 9 -2.71 -19.33 -11.82
N GLU A 10 -1.85 -20.05 -12.56
CA GLU A 10 -0.68 -20.71 -11.98
C GLU A 10 0.31 -19.69 -11.40
N LEU A 11 0.61 -18.61 -12.12
CA LEU A 11 1.50 -17.56 -11.65
C LEU A 11 0.92 -16.79 -10.46
N LEU A 12 -0.39 -16.52 -10.45
CA LEU A 12 -1.06 -15.91 -9.30
C LEU A 12 -0.94 -16.80 -8.06
N LYS A 13 -1.13 -18.11 -8.22
CA LYS A 13 -0.96 -19.06 -7.11
C LYS A 13 0.47 -19.06 -6.58
N LEU A 14 1.47 -18.99 -7.46
CA LEU A 14 2.87 -18.88 -7.07
C LEU A 14 3.15 -17.57 -6.31
N ALA A 15 2.62 -16.44 -6.80
CA ALA A 15 2.72 -15.14 -6.15
C ALA A 15 2.04 -15.13 -4.76
N GLU A 16 0.85 -15.72 -4.64
CA GLU A 16 0.16 -15.90 -3.36
C GLU A 16 0.99 -16.72 -2.38
N GLN A 17 1.57 -17.85 -2.82
CA GLN A 17 2.42 -18.70 -1.99
C GLN A 17 3.65 -17.95 -1.48
N LEU A 18 4.32 -17.20 -2.37
CA LEU A 18 5.46 -16.37 -2.00
C LEU A 18 5.06 -15.29 -0.99
N MET A 19 3.94 -14.60 -1.21
CA MET A 19 3.41 -13.60 -0.27
C MET A 19 3.11 -14.20 1.10
N HIS A 20 2.45 -15.36 1.14
CA HIS A 20 2.17 -16.03 2.39
C HIS A 20 3.45 -16.46 3.14
N SER A 21 4.49 -16.91 2.43
CA SER A 21 5.75 -17.30 3.07
C SER A 21 6.53 -16.11 3.61
N GLU A 22 6.68 -15.04 2.82
CA GLU A 22 7.49 -13.88 3.20
C GLU A 22 6.81 -13.06 4.31
N MET A 23 5.47 -13.02 4.33
CA MET A 23 4.72 -12.26 5.35
C MET A 23 4.35 -13.06 6.60
N ALA A 24 4.71 -14.34 6.68
CA ALA A 24 4.30 -15.22 7.77
C ALA A 24 4.72 -14.72 9.17
N ASN A 25 5.84 -14.00 9.25
CA ASN A 25 6.42 -13.50 10.50
C ASN A 25 6.31 -11.99 10.65
N ASN A 26 5.60 -11.31 9.74
CA ASN A 26 5.43 -9.87 9.83
C ASN A 26 4.49 -9.51 10.99
N ASP A 27 4.66 -8.31 11.52
CA ASP A 27 3.75 -7.79 12.53
C ASP A 27 2.38 -7.44 11.91
N PRO A 28 1.32 -7.27 12.72
CA PRO A 28 -0.04 -7.04 12.22
C PRO A 28 -0.22 -5.78 11.35
N SER A 29 0.75 -4.88 11.31
CA SER A 29 0.72 -3.72 10.42
C SER A 29 1.17 -4.03 8.98
N HIS A 30 1.87 -5.14 8.71
CA HIS A 30 2.35 -5.55 7.38
C HIS A 30 2.19 -7.06 7.12
N ASP A 31 1.10 -7.63 7.63
CA ASP A 31 0.81 -9.05 7.49
C ASP A 31 0.15 -9.43 6.15
N VAL A 32 -0.09 -10.73 5.97
CA VAL A 32 -0.86 -11.28 4.84
C VAL A 32 -2.20 -10.57 4.64
N PHE A 33 -2.89 -10.21 5.73
CA PHE A 33 -4.22 -9.60 5.64
C PHE A 33 -4.16 -8.18 5.09
N HIS A 34 -3.09 -7.43 5.36
CA HIS A 34 -2.82 -6.16 4.68
C HIS A 34 -2.76 -6.34 3.16
N VAL A 35 -1.93 -7.26 2.66
CA VAL A 35 -1.80 -7.48 1.20
C VAL A 35 -3.12 -7.93 0.58
N LEU A 36 -3.89 -8.78 1.25
CA LEU A 36 -5.21 -9.20 0.75
C LEU A 36 -6.21 -8.02 0.67
N ARG A 37 -6.19 -7.08 1.63
CA ARG A 37 -7.02 -5.86 1.56
C ARG A 37 -6.55 -4.92 0.44
N VAL A 38 -5.24 -4.77 0.25
CA VAL A 38 -4.66 -4.00 -0.86
C VAL A 38 -5.06 -4.60 -2.19
N ARG A 39 -4.83 -5.90 -2.40
CA ARG A 39 -5.24 -6.62 -3.62
C ARG A 39 -6.72 -6.42 -3.93
N LYS A 40 -7.60 -6.68 -2.96
CA LYS A 40 -9.05 -6.49 -3.16
C LYS A 40 -9.41 -5.06 -3.53
N THR A 41 -8.74 -4.08 -2.93
CA THR A 41 -8.96 -2.66 -3.23
C THR A 41 -8.42 -2.31 -4.62
N ALA A 42 -7.22 -2.76 -4.98
CA ALA A 42 -6.59 -2.52 -6.28
C ALA A 42 -7.44 -3.07 -7.43
N ILE A 43 -7.96 -4.30 -7.29
CA ILE A 43 -8.89 -4.88 -8.25
C ILE A 43 -10.16 -4.05 -8.38
N ARG A 44 -10.73 -3.59 -7.26
CA ARG A 44 -11.92 -2.74 -7.28
C ARG A 44 -11.66 -1.39 -7.97
N LEU A 45 -10.47 -0.81 -7.80
CA LEU A 45 -10.07 0.42 -8.50
C LEU A 45 -9.93 0.15 -10.00
N ALA A 46 -9.25 -0.93 -10.38
CA ALA A 46 -9.11 -1.35 -11.78
C ALA A 46 -10.47 -1.59 -12.46
N ASP A 47 -11.38 -2.32 -11.81
CA ASP A 47 -12.74 -2.57 -12.33
C ASP A 47 -13.52 -1.28 -12.57
N SER A 48 -13.31 -0.24 -11.74
CA SER A 48 -13.96 1.06 -11.91
C SER A 48 -13.49 1.81 -13.16
N LEU A 49 -12.29 1.50 -13.66
CA LEU A 49 -11.67 2.13 -14.83
C LEU A 49 -11.85 1.30 -16.11
N ALA A 50 -12.24 0.03 -16.00
CA ALA A 50 -12.25 -0.94 -17.11
C ALA A 50 -13.11 -0.54 -18.32
N HIS A 51 -14.09 0.35 -18.13
CA HIS A 51 -14.95 0.85 -19.21
C HIS A 51 -14.43 2.12 -19.90
N SER A 52 -13.52 2.86 -19.25
CA SER A 52 -13.00 4.14 -19.74
C SER A 52 -11.56 4.04 -20.22
N THR A 53 -10.81 3.06 -19.73
CA THR A 53 -9.37 2.96 -19.95
C THR A 53 -8.96 1.51 -20.18
N ALA A 54 -8.14 1.27 -21.20
CA ALA A 54 -7.49 -0.02 -21.37
C ALA A 54 -6.49 -0.24 -20.22
N LEU A 55 -6.62 -1.36 -19.52
CA LEU A 55 -5.72 -1.72 -18.41
C LEU A 55 -5.59 -3.24 -18.30
N ASN A 56 -4.43 -3.71 -17.87
CA ASN A 56 -4.15 -5.11 -17.60
C ASN A 56 -4.46 -5.44 -16.14
N ILE A 57 -5.67 -5.93 -15.87
CA ILE A 57 -6.11 -6.24 -14.50
C ILE A 57 -5.28 -7.36 -13.85
N TRP A 58 -4.73 -8.27 -14.65
CA TRP A 58 -3.85 -9.32 -14.14
C TRP A 58 -2.52 -8.74 -13.61
N MET A 59 -1.98 -7.70 -14.25
CA MET A 59 -0.81 -6.96 -13.73
C MET A 59 -1.11 -6.26 -12.41
N VAL A 60 -2.29 -5.64 -12.28
CA VAL A 60 -2.74 -5.05 -11.01
C VAL A 60 -2.79 -6.11 -9.91
N ASP A 61 -3.31 -7.30 -10.22
CA ASP A 61 -3.44 -8.39 -9.26
C ASP A 61 -2.08 -8.91 -8.78
N MET A 62 -1.19 -9.21 -9.72
CA MET A 62 0.19 -9.65 -9.46
C MET A 62 0.97 -8.59 -8.66
N ALA A 63 0.92 -7.33 -9.09
CA ALA A 63 1.65 -6.25 -8.44
C ALA A 63 1.12 -6.00 -7.02
N ALA A 64 -0.20 -6.06 -6.79
CA ALA A 64 -0.75 -5.92 -5.45
C ALA A 64 -0.35 -7.05 -4.51
N LEU A 65 -0.25 -8.30 -4.99
CA LEU A 65 0.23 -9.43 -4.20
C LEU A 65 1.72 -9.29 -3.80
N LEU A 66 2.52 -8.68 -4.66
CA LEU A 66 3.98 -8.72 -4.55
C LEU A 66 4.61 -7.39 -4.06
N HIS A 67 3.83 -6.32 -3.90
CA HIS A 67 4.36 -4.98 -3.63
C HIS A 67 5.23 -4.86 -2.37
N ASP A 68 4.95 -5.66 -1.34
CA ASP A 68 5.60 -5.58 -0.02
C ASP A 68 6.65 -6.69 0.24
N ILE A 69 6.89 -7.60 -0.71
CA ILE A 69 7.79 -8.77 -0.55
C ILE A 69 9.23 -8.38 -0.18
N ASN A 70 9.70 -7.25 -0.69
CA ASN A 70 11.08 -6.77 -0.48
C ASN A 70 11.10 -5.43 0.28
N ASP A 71 10.13 -5.14 1.14
CA ASP A 71 10.25 -3.96 2.01
C ASP A 71 11.46 -4.14 2.93
N HIS A 72 12.48 -3.29 2.74
CA HIS A 72 13.71 -3.22 3.53
C HIS A 72 13.52 -3.19 5.05
N LYS A 73 12.34 -2.81 5.55
CA LYS A 73 12.02 -2.85 6.98
C LYS A 73 11.80 -4.26 7.52
N TYR A 74 11.43 -5.20 6.65
CA TYR A 74 11.00 -6.55 6.98
C TYR A 74 11.83 -7.64 6.27
N ALA A 75 12.53 -7.29 5.18
CA ALA A 75 13.41 -8.19 4.46
C ALA A 75 14.60 -8.61 5.32
N THR A 76 14.47 -9.76 5.98
CA THR A 76 15.51 -10.39 6.82
C THR A 76 16.30 -11.48 6.08
N SER A 77 15.86 -11.83 4.87
CA SER A 77 16.47 -12.87 4.05
C SER A 77 16.41 -12.53 2.56
N THR A 78 17.12 -13.29 1.73
CA THR A 78 17.07 -13.19 0.27
C THR A 78 15.90 -13.96 -0.35
N SER A 79 15.03 -14.60 0.45
CA SER A 79 13.96 -15.49 -0.01
C SER A 79 12.99 -14.79 -0.95
N GLY A 80 12.47 -13.62 -0.58
CA GLY A 80 11.61 -12.80 -1.43
C GLY A 80 12.21 -12.49 -2.81
N THR A 81 13.48 -12.12 -2.87
CA THR A 81 14.20 -11.86 -4.14
C THR A 81 14.32 -13.12 -5.00
N VAL A 82 14.60 -14.27 -4.40
CA VAL A 82 14.68 -15.55 -5.13
C VAL A 82 13.31 -15.94 -5.67
N GLY A 83 12.26 -15.82 -4.87
CA GLY A 83 10.89 -16.13 -5.28
C GLY A 83 10.38 -15.21 -6.40
N LEU A 84 10.65 -13.90 -6.32
CA LEU A 84 10.32 -12.97 -7.40
C LEU A 84 11.02 -13.34 -8.71
N LYS A 85 12.30 -13.73 -8.63
CA LYS A 85 13.05 -14.18 -9.80
C LYS A 85 12.42 -15.43 -10.43
N GLU A 86 11.98 -16.40 -9.63
CA GLU A 86 11.29 -17.58 -10.13
C GLU A 86 9.98 -17.23 -10.86
N ILE A 87 9.21 -16.27 -10.32
CA ILE A 87 7.99 -15.78 -10.97
C ILE A 87 8.35 -15.13 -12.32
N TYR A 88 9.35 -14.24 -12.35
CA TYR A 88 9.78 -13.57 -13.59
C TYR A 88 10.29 -14.54 -14.65
N GLU A 89 11.02 -15.59 -14.28
CA GLU A 89 11.52 -16.61 -15.20
C GLU A 89 10.41 -17.44 -15.86
N ARG A 90 9.23 -17.50 -15.23
CA ARG A 90 8.02 -18.16 -15.78
C ARG A 90 7.11 -17.18 -16.52
N MET A 91 7.39 -15.88 -16.45
CA MET A 91 6.64 -14.84 -17.14
C MET A 91 7.11 -14.66 -18.59
N SER A 92 6.26 -14.11 -19.46
CA SER A 92 6.77 -13.56 -20.73
C SER A 92 7.73 -12.41 -20.41
N ARG A 93 8.67 -12.11 -21.31
CA ARG A 93 9.64 -11.02 -21.11
C ARG A 93 8.94 -9.69 -20.85
N ASP A 94 7.87 -9.42 -21.58
CA ASP A 94 7.15 -8.14 -21.50
C ASP A 94 6.34 -8.04 -20.19
N ASP A 95 5.65 -9.12 -19.79
CA ASP A 95 4.92 -9.14 -18.52
C ASP A 95 5.86 -9.04 -17.32
N ALA A 96 7.01 -9.73 -17.36
CA ALA A 96 8.02 -9.67 -16.29
C ALA A 96 8.57 -8.24 -16.15
N ALA A 97 8.94 -7.63 -17.28
CA ALA A 97 9.45 -6.26 -17.29
C ALA A 97 8.40 -5.25 -16.80
N GLN A 98 7.13 -5.42 -17.18
CA GLN A 98 6.05 -4.56 -16.71
C GLN A 98 5.82 -4.71 -15.21
N LEU A 99 5.75 -5.95 -14.70
CA LEU A 99 5.53 -6.22 -13.29
C LEU A 99 6.68 -5.67 -12.43
N GLU A 100 7.93 -5.94 -12.82
CA GLU A 100 9.11 -5.41 -12.13
C GLU A 100 9.09 -3.88 -12.11
N TRP A 101 8.79 -3.25 -13.24
CA TRP A 101 8.70 -1.80 -13.36
C TRP A 101 7.65 -1.19 -12.41
N ILE A 102 6.48 -1.84 -12.29
CA ILE A 102 5.42 -1.43 -11.36
C ILE A 102 5.91 -1.57 -9.91
N LEU A 103 6.42 -2.74 -9.52
CA LEU A 103 6.85 -3.04 -8.16
C LEU A 103 7.93 -2.07 -7.65
N GLU A 104 8.83 -1.64 -8.52
CA GLU A 104 9.84 -0.62 -8.17
C GLU A 104 9.26 0.77 -7.82
N ARG A 105 8.03 1.06 -8.26
CA ARG A 105 7.39 2.38 -8.23
C ARG A 105 6.19 2.47 -7.29
N VAL A 106 5.66 1.35 -6.79
CA VAL A 106 4.49 1.37 -5.89
C VAL A 106 4.77 2.16 -4.61
N SER A 107 5.97 2.05 -4.04
CA SER A 107 6.30 2.64 -2.74
C SER A 107 6.15 4.18 -2.71
N TRP A 108 5.36 4.69 -1.75
CA TRP A 108 5.14 6.12 -1.56
C TRP A 108 6.43 6.92 -1.36
N SER A 109 7.38 6.41 -0.57
CA SER A 109 8.65 7.12 -0.33
C SER A 109 9.52 7.17 -1.58
N LYS A 110 9.51 6.11 -2.40
CA LYS A 110 10.21 6.08 -3.69
C LYS A 110 9.57 7.05 -4.68
N GLU A 111 8.24 7.12 -4.75
CA GLU A 111 7.56 8.12 -5.59
C GLU A 111 7.93 9.55 -5.14
N LYS A 112 7.82 9.86 -3.85
CA LYS A 112 8.15 11.19 -3.33
C LYS A 112 9.57 11.60 -3.71
N ARG A 113 10.55 10.70 -3.47
CA ARG A 113 11.96 10.92 -3.84
C ARG A 113 12.12 11.14 -5.35
N ARG A 114 11.52 10.29 -6.20
CA ARG A 114 11.61 10.43 -7.66
C ARG A 114 11.01 11.74 -8.15
N ARG A 115 9.92 12.22 -7.54
CA ARG A 115 9.34 13.55 -7.84
C ARG A 115 10.29 14.69 -7.45
N GLU A 116 10.90 14.62 -6.27
CA GLU A 116 11.90 15.61 -5.82
C GLU A 116 13.15 15.63 -6.70
N GLU A 117 13.59 14.47 -7.18
CA GLU A 117 14.71 14.31 -8.11
C GLU A 117 14.36 14.67 -9.57
N GLY A 118 13.08 14.93 -9.89
CA GLY A 118 12.62 15.18 -11.25
C GLY A 118 12.67 13.94 -12.16
N THR A 119 12.73 12.73 -11.60
CA THR A 119 12.79 11.45 -12.34
C THR A 119 11.43 10.75 -12.42
N TRP A 120 10.38 11.35 -11.86
CA TRP A 120 8.99 10.92 -12.05
C TRP A 120 8.40 11.64 -13.28
N GLY A 121 8.03 10.89 -14.31
CA GLY A 121 7.67 11.46 -15.62
C GLY A 121 6.36 10.95 -16.19
N GLU A 122 6.18 11.17 -17.49
CA GLU A 122 4.93 10.86 -18.22
C GLU A 122 4.56 9.38 -18.19
N LEU A 123 5.56 8.47 -18.19
CA LEU A 123 5.30 7.02 -18.12
C LEU A 123 4.66 6.63 -16.80
N GLU A 124 5.15 7.18 -15.69
CA GLU A 124 4.55 6.97 -14.38
C GLU A 124 3.15 7.56 -14.30
N GLU A 125 2.92 8.78 -14.82
CA GLU A 125 1.60 9.43 -14.82
C GLU A 125 0.58 8.75 -15.75
N ALA A 126 1.03 8.01 -16.76
CA ALA A 126 0.15 7.31 -17.70
C ALA A 126 -0.19 5.87 -17.27
N CYS A 127 0.54 5.29 -16.32
CA CYS A 127 0.37 3.88 -15.96
C CYS A 127 -0.76 3.67 -14.93
N VAL A 128 -1.94 3.34 -15.44
CA VAL A 128 -3.13 3.11 -14.59
C VAL A 128 -3.01 1.89 -13.69
N GLU A 129 -2.26 0.86 -14.08
CA GLU A 129 -2.01 -0.31 -13.23
C GLU A 129 -1.21 0.08 -11.99
N LEU A 130 -0.15 0.87 -12.16
CA LEU A 130 0.63 1.44 -11.06
C LEU A 130 -0.27 2.28 -10.15
N HIS A 131 -1.11 3.15 -10.73
CA HIS A 131 -2.02 4.00 -9.96
C HIS A 131 -2.99 3.19 -9.10
N CYS A 132 -3.57 2.11 -9.63
CA CYS A 132 -4.47 1.25 -8.88
C CYS A 132 -3.79 0.62 -7.66
N VAL A 133 -2.56 0.13 -7.81
CA VAL A 133 -1.82 -0.50 -6.71
C VAL A 133 -1.37 0.53 -5.68
N GLN A 134 -0.85 1.68 -6.13
CA GLN A 134 -0.44 2.77 -5.24
C GLN A 134 -1.60 3.32 -4.42
N ASP A 135 -2.75 3.58 -5.05
CA ASP A 135 -3.93 4.06 -4.35
C ASP A 135 -4.45 3.02 -3.36
N ALA A 136 -4.46 1.74 -3.74
CA ALA A 136 -4.91 0.67 -2.86
C ALA A 136 -4.05 0.53 -1.59
N ASP A 137 -2.72 0.55 -1.73
CA ASP A 137 -1.80 0.53 -0.59
C ASP A 137 -1.99 1.76 0.32
N ARG A 138 -2.01 2.95 -0.29
CA ARG A 138 -2.26 4.22 0.41
C ARG A 138 -3.58 4.26 1.15
N LEU A 139 -4.63 3.75 0.52
CA LEU A 139 -5.95 3.68 1.14
C LEU A 139 -5.90 2.81 2.39
N ASP A 140 -5.21 1.66 2.37
CA ASP A 140 -5.10 0.77 3.54
C ASP A 140 -4.28 1.39 4.70
N ALA A 141 -3.47 2.40 4.42
CA ALA A 141 -2.76 3.18 5.43
C ALA A 141 -3.60 4.28 6.09
N ILE A 142 -4.83 4.56 5.63
CA ILE A 142 -5.71 5.60 6.17
C ILE A 142 -7.09 5.06 6.61
N GLY A 143 -7.82 5.88 7.35
CA GLY A 143 -9.13 5.52 7.93
C GLY A 143 -9.01 4.53 9.08
N ALA A 144 -10.07 3.77 9.35
CA ALA A 144 -10.15 2.89 10.52
C ALA A 144 -9.00 1.87 10.59
N PHE A 145 -8.69 1.19 9.48
CA PHE A 145 -7.54 0.29 9.43
C PHE A 145 -6.21 1.03 9.52
N GLY A 146 -6.09 2.22 8.91
CA GLY A 146 -4.91 3.07 9.04
C GLY A 146 -4.60 3.41 10.50
N ILE A 147 -5.62 3.76 11.29
CA ILE A 147 -5.48 4.03 12.74
C ILE A 147 -4.93 2.79 13.46
N MET A 148 -5.55 1.62 13.26
CA MET A 148 -5.11 0.38 13.89
C MET A 148 -3.69 -0.01 13.50
N ARG A 149 -3.34 0.10 12.21
CA ARG A 149 -2.00 -0.21 11.71
C ARG A 149 -0.95 0.76 12.27
N CYS A 150 -1.27 2.05 12.36
CA CYS A 150 -0.38 3.04 12.96
C CYS A 150 -0.08 2.71 14.43
N ALA A 151 -1.10 2.34 15.20
CA ALA A 151 -0.94 1.91 16.59
C ALA A 151 -0.12 0.61 16.72
N ALA A 152 -0.41 -0.40 15.88
CA ALA A 152 0.32 -1.67 15.87
C ALA A 152 1.81 -1.46 15.54
N PHE A 153 2.12 -0.71 14.49
CA PHE A 153 3.50 -0.38 14.13
C PHE A 153 4.21 0.43 15.22
N SER A 154 3.49 1.36 15.86
CA SER A 154 4.02 2.15 16.97
C SER A 154 4.37 1.27 18.18
N ALA A 155 3.55 0.26 18.48
CA ALA A 155 3.84 -0.69 19.55
C ALA A 155 5.11 -1.51 19.27
N VAL A 156 5.26 -2.04 18.05
CA VAL A 156 6.44 -2.83 17.63
C VAL A 156 7.72 -1.99 17.67
N THR A 157 7.63 -0.74 17.22
CA THR A 157 8.76 0.19 17.18
C THR A 157 9.00 0.95 18.49
N LYS A 158 8.21 0.67 19.54
CA LYS A 158 8.23 1.38 20.84
C LYS A 158 8.07 2.90 20.70
N ARG A 159 7.33 3.34 19.69
CA ARG A 159 6.96 4.74 19.48
C ARG A 159 5.85 5.11 20.47
N PRO A 160 5.98 6.20 21.25
CA PRO A 160 4.89 6.70 22.08
C PRO A 160 3.65 7.00 21.24
N LEU A 161 2.46 6.66 21.73
CA LEU A 161 1.22 6.94 21.00
C LEU A 161 0.95 8.44 20.95
N TYR A 162 1.03 9.10 22.11
CA TYR A 162 0.87 10.54 22.27
C TYR A 162 1.85 11.06 23.33
N ALA A 163 2.34 12.28 23.12
CA ALA A 163 3.06 13.07 24.12
C ALA A 163 3.06 14.54 23.65
N GLU A 164 2.66 15.45 24.55
CA GLU A 164 2.56 16.87 24.24
C GLU A 164 3.91 17.46 23.81
N GLY A 165 3.91 18.28 22.76
CA GLY A 165 5.12 18.93 22.22
C GLY A 165 6.12 18.02 21.52
N ARG A 166 5.85 16.71 21.40
CA ARG A 166 6.72 15.75 20.72
C ARG A 166 6.26 15.44 19.30
N ASN A 167 7.22 15.38 18.37
CA ASN A 167 7.00 15.07 16.96
C ASN A 167 7.29 13.59 16.60
N ASP A 168 7.76 12.79 17.55
CA ASP A 168 8.14 11.38 17.36
C ASP A 168 7.07 10.41 17.92
N THR A 169 5.80 10.79 17.84
CA THR A 169 4.66 10.04 18.37
C THR A 169 3.78 9.46 17.26
N ALA A 170 2.90 8.50 17.60
CA ALA A 170 1.92 7.98 16.65
C ALA A 170 1.00 9.10 16.14
N ILE A 171 0.48 9.95 17.05
CA ILE A 171 -0.38 11.09 16.69
C ILE A 171 0.36 12.11 15.82
N ALA A 172 1.63 12.44 16.12
CA ALA A 172 2.42 13.31 15.24
C ALA A 172 2.54 12.74 13.82
N HIS A 173 2.64 11.41 13.67
CA HIS A 173 2.69 10.74 12.36
C HIS A 173 1.40 10.90 11.54
N PHE A 174 0.24 11.06 12.17
CA PHE A 174 -0.99 11.39 11.46
C PHE A 174 -0.85 12.71 10.71
N HIS A 175 -0.38 13.76 11.41
CA HIS A 175 -0.22 15.09 10.83
C HIS A 175 0.93 15.17 9.82
N GLU A 176 2.06 14.50 10.11
CA GLU A 176 3.22 14.47 9.22
C GLU A 176 2.89 13.78 7.88
N LYS A 177 2.17 12.65 7.94
CA LYS A 177 2.02 11.76 6.78
C LYS A 177 0.58 11.39 6.49
N LEU A 178 -0.13 10.75 7.42
CA LEU A 178 -1.36 10.03 7.09
C LEU A 178 -2.47 10.95 6.56
N LEU A 179 -2.60 12.16 7.12
CA LEU A 179 -3.59 13.15 6.67
C LEU A 179 -3.31 13.64 5.24
N ASN A 180 -2.04 13.63 4.78
CA ASN A 180 -1.66 14.07 3.45
C ASN A 180 -1.94 13.02 2.35
N ILE A 181 -2.20 11.77 2.72
CA ILE A 181 -2.35 10.66 1.76
C ILE A 181 -3.54 10.87 0.83
N ALA A 182 -4.69 11.33 1.36
CA ALA A 182 -5.91 11.48 0.58
C ALA A 182 -5.75 12.43 -0.62
N GLY A 183 -4.90 13.45 -0.50
CA GLY A 183 -4.59 14.40 -1.57
C GLY A 183 -3.62 13.88 -2.63
N SER A 184 -3.07 12.68 -2.44
CA SER A 184 -2.09 12.05 -3.35
C SER A 184 -2.63 10.84 -4.12
N LEU A 185 -3.92 10.56 -3.99
CA LEU A 185 -4.60 9.46 -4.68
C LEU A 185 -4.88 9.86 -6.13
N LYS A 186 -4.69 8.92 -7.05
CA LYS A 186 -4.63 9.17 -8.50
C LYS A 186 -5.90 8.76 -9.25
N THR A 187 -6.58 7.74 -8.76
CA THR A 187 -7.82 7.21 -9.36
C THR A 187 -9.03 7.93 -8.77
N GLU A 188 -10.06 8.17 -9.59
CA GLU A 188 -11.27 8.87 -9.12
C GLU A 188 -11.94 8.15 -7.95
N LEU A 189 -12.14 6.82 -8.07
CA LEU A 189 -12.69 6.01 -6.98
C LEU A 189 -11.76 6.01 -5.76
N GLY A 190 -10.44 6.02 -5.98
CA GLY A 190 -9.44 6.15 -4.92
C GLY A 190 -9.65 7.43 -4.13
N THR A 191 -9.70 8.58 -4.79
CA THR A 191 -9.98 9.89 -4.19
C THR A 191 -11.28 9.88 -3.38
N GLN A 192 -12.38 9.35 -3.93
CA GLN A 192 -13.66 9.26 -3.22
C GLN A 192 -13.58 8.41 -1.94
N LEU A 193 -12.87 7.27 -2.00
CA LEU A 193 -12.64 6.43 -0.82
C LEU A 193 -11.72 7.12 0.18
N GLY A 194 -10.71 7.83 -0.30
CA GLY A 194 -9.73 8.57 0.50
C GLY A 194 -10.38 9.66 1.32
N ILE A 195 -11.28 10.45 0.75
CA ILE A 195 -12.04 11.50 1.47
C ILE A 195 -12.80 10.90 2.65
N ARG A 196 -13.51 9.79 2.45
CA ARG A 196 -14.27 9.13 3.53
C ARG A 196 -13.35 8.59 4.62
N ARG A 197 -12.22 7.97 4.25
CA ARG A 197 -11.24 7.46 5.21
C ARG A 197 -10.51 8.59 5.94
N HIS A 198 -10.27 9.72 5.27
CA HIS A 198 -9.69 10.91 5.88
C HIS A 198 -10.60 11.49 6.96
N GLN A 199 -11.90 11.59 6.71
CA GLN A 199 -12.84 12.08 7.72
C GLN A 199 -12.81 11.24 8.99
N VAL A 200 -12.77 9.90 8.88
CA VAL A 200 -12.64 9.00 10.04
C VAL A 200 -11.39 9.31 10.87
N MET A 201 -10.27 9.68 10.24
CA MET A 201 -9.06 10.05 10.98
C MET A 201 -9.20 11.42 11.66
N LEU A 202 -9.87 12.39 11.04
CA LEU A 202 -10.14 13.67 11.68
C LEU A 202 -11.02 13.51 12.91
N ASP A 203 -12.08 12.69 12.82
CA ASP A 203 -12.98 12.41 13.94
C ASP A 203 -12.25 11.69 15.08
N PHE A 204 -11.36 10.75 14.73
CA PHE A 204 -10.49 10.07 15.71
C PHE A 204 -9.54 11.05 16.40
N LEU A 205 -8.85 11.92 15.65
CA LEU A 205 -7.93 12.90 16.22
C LEU A 205 -8.64 13.91 17.11
N ALA A 206 -9.84 14.37 16.72
CA ALA A 206 -10.66 15.23 17.56
C ALA A 206 -11.01 14.55 18.90
N SER A 207 -11.35 13.25 18.86
CA SER A 207 -11.62 12.47 20.07
C SER A 207 -10.37 12.37 20.96
N VAL A 208 -9.19 12.11 20.37
CA VAL A 208 -7.91 12.10 21.10
C VAL A 208 -7.62 13.45 21.76
N ASP A 209 -7.82 14.55 21.03
CA ASP A 209 -7.58 15.90 21.55
C ASP A 209 -8.49 16.23 22.73
N ASP A 210 -9.75 15.79 22.69
CA ASP A 210 -10.69 15.99 23.79
C ASP A 210 -10.32 15.13 25.01
N GLU A 211 -9.97 13.86 24.82
CA GLU A 211 -9.53 12.97 25.91
C GLU A 211 -8.24 13.46 26.59
N VAL A 212 -7.30 14.05 25.84
CA VAL A 212 -6.04 14.54 26.41
C VAL A 212 -6.22 15.87 27.15
N LYS A 213 -7.09 16.77 26.69
CA LYS A 213 -7.38 18.02 27.41
C LYS A 213 -7.89 17.76 28.82
N ASP A 214 -8.70 16.71 28.99
CA ASP A 214 -9.20 16.29 30.30
C ASP A 214 -8.08 15.84 31.26
N ILE A 215 -6.97 15.31 30.74
CA ILE A 215 -5.80 14.92 31.54
C ILE A 215 -4.99 16.14 32.00
N ASN A 216 -4.92 17.21 31.19
CA ASN A 216 -4.17 18.42 31.49
C ASN A 216 -4.92 19.41 32.40
N LEU A 217 -6.18 19.10 32.76
CA LEU A 217 -7.01 19.90 33.67
C LEU A 217 -7.05 19.35 35.11
N SER A 218 -6.34 18.24 35.40
CA SER A 218 -6.18 17.64 36.75
C SER A 218 -4.80 17.91 37.34
#